data_AF-A0A816S4Q2-F1
#
_entry.id   AF-A0A816S4Q2-F1
#
_cell.length_a   1.000
_cell.length_b   1.000
_cell.length_c   1.000
_cell.angle_alpha   90.00
_cell.angle_beta   90.00
_cell.angle_gamma   90.00
#
_symmetry.space_group_name_H-M   'P 1'
#
loop_
_entity.id
_entity.type
_entity.pdbx_description
1 polymer ?
#
loop_
_entity_poly.entity_id
_entity_poly.type
_entity_poly.pdbx_seq_one_letter_code
_entity_poly.pdbx_strand_id
1 'polypeptide(L)'
;MQRRQACWNASLMASRPYFQDTATDLQTLTSKEIEAPLISATSQTFSLITNPRVNMLMKRIRTVGGNVMGSAYSRASLRNQIHALIFNQGLPSIFMTINPADIHSRVALYFAGVDLDLDTILPEKIPSTYERAQIIASHPVATARFFNVLISSILKCMVEKGVLGPIKAYFGTVENQGRGSLHLHILMWLDHDLTPSQLKESVKNEEFRNGLLGYLEDIIKQDLSNFDFDTSETDGKLIFLRNISRLFRHIGFLVPERQHTDLICNNECAISTTESNTTKLIPLIMPTPKSSMPNFALHFKNGIVQLVNSNNIHKHTITCYKYSKKYENPTCRMRMPRRIENVSSINIESGEIKLKRLHETINNFNEYIISACRSNMDIKYIFSGSDAKALVYYTTDYVTKSNLSFHDTFSLVLKVILSLEKQKLNIDAAVNAEEKSRRLVLRCYNTLASQQELSGVQVASNLMGWPDHYTTHEFVNLFLIGIENYLQATLIEAPLKQQRQIESNF
;
A
#
# COMPACT_ATOMS: atom_id res chain seq x y z
N MET A 1 5.64 8.56 -22.84
CA MET A 1 4.65 9.21 -21.96
C MET A 1 5.29 10.05 -20.86
N GLN A 2 6.05 9.46 -19.92
CA GLN A 2 6.68 10.20 -18.80
C GLN A 2 7.49 11.41 -19.23
N ARG A 3 8.30 11.32 -20.30
CA ARG A 3 9.04 12.47 -20.86
C ARG A 3 8.13 13.63 -21.27
N ARG A 4 6.95 13.35 -21.84
CA ARG A 4 5.96 14.37 -22.23
C ARG A 4 5.37 15.04 -20.98
N GLN A 5 5.02 14.26 -19.97
CA GLN A 5 4.49 14.75 -18.70
C GLN A 5 5.54 15.57 -17.94
N ALA A 6 6.80 15.12 -17.92
CA ALA A 6 7.91 15.85 -17.33
C ALA A 6 8.17 17.18 -18.06
N CYS A 7 8.14 17.17 -19.40
CA CYS A 7 8.31 18.37 -20.21
C CYS A 7 7.20 19.39 -19.94
N TRP A 8 5.94 18.93 -19.91
CA TRP A 8 4.78 19.76 -19.58
C TRP A 8 4.90 20.37 -18.17
N ASN A 9 5.19 19.55 -17.16
CA ASN A 9 5.34 20.03 -15.78
C ASN A 9 6.55 20.98 -15.61
N ALA A 10 7.66 20.72 -16.30
CA ALA A 10 8.79 21.64 -16.32
C ALA A 10 8.40 22.99 -16.96
N SER A 11 7.59 22.97 -18.01
CA SER A 11 7.07 24.20 -18.63
C SER A 11 6.13 24.97 -17.69
N LEU A 12 5.21 24.27 -17.02
CA LEU A 12 4.30 24.87 -16.04
C LEU A 12 5.04 25.42 -14.83
N MET A 13 6.15 24.80 -14.43
CA MET A 13 7.01 25.31 -13.37
C MET A 13 7.72 26.59 -13.82
N ALA A 14 8.25 26.60 -15.04
CA ALA A 14 9.00 27.73 -15.58
C ALA A 14 8.13 28.96 -15.87
N SER A 15 6.84 28.77 -16.17
CA SER A 15 5.88 29.86 -16.42
C SER A 15 5.40 30.58 -15.16
N ARG A 16 5.91 30.22 -13.97
CA ARG A 16 5.47 30.81 -12.70
C ARG A 16 6.33 32.04 -12.38
N PRO A 17 5.74 33.15 -11.88
CA PRO A 17 6.50 34.38 -11.58
C PRO A 17 7.71 34.14 -10.68
N TYR A 18 7.53 33.39 -9.59
CA TYR A 18 8.61 33.05 -8.65
C TYR A 18 9.72 32.15 -9.23
N PHE A 19 9.54 31.58 -10.43
CA PHE A 19 10.61 30.82 -11.07
C PHE A 19 11.66 31.75 -11.66
N GLN A 20 11.25 32.92 -12.16
CA GLN A 20 12.13 33.94 -12.73
C GLN A 20 13.18 34.36 -11.70
N ASP A 21 12.75 34.62 -10.47
CA ASP A 21 13.62 34.99 -9.35
C ASP A 21 14.71 33.94 -9.06
N THR A 22 14.40 32.66 -9.26
CA THR A 22 15.34 31.54 -9.02
C THR A 22 16.06 31.06 -10.28
N ALA A 23 15.71 31.57 -11.47
CA ALA A 23 16.22 31.06 -12.73
C ALA A 23 17.69 31.42 -12.93
N THR A 24 18.11 32.62 -12.53
CA THR A 24 19.51 33.06 -12.60
C THR A 24 20.41 32.20 -11.72
N ASP A 25 19.96 31.89 -10.50
CA ASP A 25 20.66 31.00 -9.58
C ASP A 25 20.80 29.59 -10.13
N LEU A 26 19.77 29.06 -10.79
CA LEU A 26 19.84 27.71 -11.35
C LEU A 26 20.73 27.63 -12.60
N GLN A 27 20.72 28.63 -13.47
CA GLN A 27 21.50 28.63 -14.72
C GLN A 27 23.02 28.67 -14.45
N THR A 28 23.40 29.33 -13.37
CA THR A 28 24.80 29.58 -12.99
C THR A 28 25.34 28.54 -12.01
N LEU A 29 24.58 27.49 -11.70
CA LEU A 29 25.07 26.37 -10.88
C LEU A 29 26.25 25.68 -11.59
N THR A 30 27.31 25.41 -10.82
CA THR A 30 28.53 24.79 -11.33
C THR A 30 28.71 23.36 -10.84
N SER A 31 29.52 22.57 -11.56
CA SER A 31 29.91 21.21 -11.15
C SER A 31 30.54 21.16 -9.75
N LYS A 32 31.41 22.14 -9.43
CA LYS A 32 32.08 22.25 -8.12
C LYS A 32 31.10 22.38 -6.95
N GLU A 33 29.98 23.07 -7.14
CA GLU A 33 28.95 23.24 -6.12
C GLU A 33 28.17 21.94 -5.83
N ILE A 34 28.14 20.99 -6.77
CA ILE A 34 27.53 19.67 -6.61
C ILE A 34 28.53 18.63 -6.07
N GLU A 35 29.81 18.78 -6.39
CA GLU A 35 30.88 17.90 -5.89
C GLU A 35 31.07 18.03 -4.37
N ALA A 36 30.95 19.24 -3.80
CA ALA A 36 31.09 19.45 -2.36
C ALA A 36 30.08 18.61 -1.53
N PRO A 37 28.77 18.59 -1.84
CA PRO A 37 27.80 17.68 -1.23
C PRO A 37 28.12 16.18 -1.41
N LEU A 38 28.70 15.79 -2.56
CA LEU A 38 29.04 14.39 -2.84
C LEU A 38 30.20 13.93 -1.95
N ILE A 39 31.23 14.77 -1.79
CA ILE A 39 32.40 14.50 -0.94
C ILE A 39 31.95 14.35 0.52
N SER A 40 31.11 15.27 1.03
CA SER A 40 30.60 15.19 2.41
C SER A 40 29.75 13.96 2.69
N ALA A 41 29.00 13.47 1.69
CA ALA A 41 28.15 12.28 1.85
C ALA A 41 28.96 10.98 1.93
N THR A 42 30.16 10.94 1.36
CA THR A 42 31.09 9.79 1.45
C THR A 42 31.65 9.60 2.86
N SER A 43 31.67 10.67 3.68
CA SER A 43 32.28 10.70 5.02
C SER A 43 31.37 10.21 6.15
N GLN A 44 30.22 9.59 5.85
CA GLN A 44 29.19 9.12 6.82
C GLN A 44 28.57 10.18 7.74
N THR A 45 28.97 11.45 7.65
CA THR A 45 28.26 12.56 8.27
C THR A 45 27.10 12.96 7.35
N PHE A 46 25.87 12.59 7.73
CA PHE A 46 24.63 13.07 7.12
C PHE A 46 24.48 14.58 7.41
N SER A 47 25.26 15.43 6.74
CA SER A 47 25.03 16.86 6.77
C SER A 47 23.84 17.17 5.85
N LEU A 48 22.87 17.94 6.37
CA LEU A 48 21.90 18.63 5.52
C LEU A 48 22.68 19.34 4.42
N ILE A 49 22.31 19.13 3.16
CA ILE A 49 22.91 19.83 2.01
C ILE A 49 22.94 21.32 2.36
N THR A 50 24.12 21.86 2.62
CA THR A 50 24.26 23.23 3.13
C THR A 50 24.09 24.26 2.03
N ASN A 51 24.28 23.86 0.76
CA ASN A 51 24.16 24.77 -0.37
C ASN A 51 22.66 25.01 -0.73
N PRO A 52 22.13 26.23 -0.53
CA PRO A 52 20.73 26.54 -0.79
C PRO A 52 20.35 26.45 -2.27
N ARG A 53 21.28 26.71 -3.20
CA ARG A 53 21.04 26.62 -4.65
C ARG A 53 20.88 25.18 -5.10
N VAL A 54 21.66 24.27 -4.51
CA VAL A 54 21.54 22.82 -4.75
C VAL A 54 20.23 22.29 -4.19
N ASN A 55 19.83 22.72 -2.98
CA ASN A 55 18.52 22.41 -2.43
C ASN A 55 17.38 22.93 -3.32
N MET A 56 17.54 24.12 -3.90
CA MET A 56 16.59 24.69 -4.86
C MET A 56 16.47 23.79 -6.10
N LEU A 57 17.58 23.39 -6.71
CA LEU A 57 17.59 22.46 -7.86
C LEU A 57 16.87 21.16 -7.51
N MET A 58 17.21 20.54 -6.38
CA MET A 58 16.57 19.30 -5.92
C MET A 58 15.07 19.50 -5.66
N LYS A 59 14.66 20.65 -5.12
CA LYS A 59 13.25 21.01 -4.95
C LYS A 59 12.53 21.11 -6.30
N ARG A 60 13.12 21.75 -7.32
CA ARG A 60 12.54 21.85 -8.66
C ARG A 60 12.44 20.49 -9.36
N ILE A 61 13.45 19.64 -9.24
CA ILE A 61 13.42 18.25 -9.75
C ILE A 61 12.26 17.48 -9.10
N ARG A 62 12.10 17.58 -7.77
CA ARG A 62 10.96 16.98 -7.05
C ARG A 62 9.63 17.51 -7.54
N THR A 63 9.49 18.81 -7.79
CA THR A 63 8.26 19.42 -8.32
C THR A 63 7.89 18.86 -9.69
N VAL A 64 8.85 18.76 -10.62
CA VAL A 64 8.59 18.17 -11.95
C VAL A 64 8.20 16.70 -11.82
N GLY A 65 8.93 15.95 -11.00
CA GLY A 65 8.70 14.53 -10.83
C GLY A 65 7.42 14.18 -10.07
N GLY A 66 6.96 15.03 -9.15
CA GLY A 66 5.77 14.78 -8.33
C GLY A 66 4.50 14.54 -9.14
N ASN A 67 4.44 15.12 -10.34
CA ASN A 67 3.32 14.99 -11.28
C ASN A 67 3.61 14.01 -12.43
N VAL A 68 4.69 13.22 -12.34
CA VAL A 68 5.01 12.20 -13.33
C VAL A 68 4.66 10.84 -12.75
N MET A 69 3.83 10.10 -13.49
CA MET A 69 3.39 8.77 -13.08
C MET A 69 4.56 7.84 -12.76
N GLY A 70 4.40 7.05 -11.70
CA GLY A 70 5.34 6.00 -11.30
C GLY A 70 6.66 6.53 -10.74
N SER A 71 6.85 7.85 -10.70
CA SER A 71 8.07 8.43 -10.16
C SER A 71 8.16 8.22 -8.64
N ALA A 72 9.38 8.21 -8.11
CA ALA A 72 9.58 8.21 -6.65
C ALA A 72 8.93 9.44 -5.97
N TYR A 73 8.76 10.54 -6.71
CA TYR A 73 8.25 11.79 -6.18
C TYR A 73 6.72 11.83 -6.13
N SER A 74 6.01 11.14 -7.02
CA SER A 74 4.55 11.06 -6.97
C SER A 74 4.08 10.25 -5.75
N ARG A 75 4.85 9.22 -5.35
CA ARG A 75 4.61 8.45 -4.10
C ARG A 75 4.63 9.32 -2.83
N ALA A 76 5.43 10.39 -2.83
CA ALA A 76 5.47 11.32 -1.69
C ALA A 76 4.15 12.09 -1.51
N SER A 77 3.36 12.29 -2.59
CA SER A 77 2.03 12.90 -2.50
C SER A 77 1.04 11.98 -1.79
N LEU A 78 1.06 10.68 -2.09
CA LEU A 78 0.19 9.69 -1.44
C LEU A 78 0.42 9.64 0.06
N ARG A 79 1.66 9.80 0.54
CA ARG A 79 1.92 9.96 1.98
C ARG A 79 1.19 11.15 2.57
N ASN A 80 1.28 12.32 1.94
CA ASN A 80 0.66 13.52 2.50
C ASN A 80 -0.86 13.32 2.66
N GLN A 81 -1.47 12.55 1.75
CA GLN A 81 -2.86 12.12 1.88
C GLN A 81 -3.07 11.16 3.04
N ILE A 82 -2.22 10.13 3.21
CA ILE A 82 -2.26 9.24 4.40
C ILE A 82 -2.14 10.06 5.70
N HIS A 83 -1.23 11.03 5.77
CA HIS A 83 -1.06 11.89 6.94
C HIS A 83 -2.29 12.77 7.17
N ALA A 84 -2.88 13.34 6.11
CA ALA A 84 -4.12 14.10 6.22
C ALA A 84 -5.27 13.22 6.74
N LEU A 85 -5.33 11.97 6.31
CA LEU A 85 -6.31 11.00 6.79
C LEU A 85 -6.06 10.62 8.25
N ILE A 86 -4.80 10.42 8.66
CA ILE A 86 -4.45 10.19 10.08
C ILE A 86 -4.83 11.38 10.95
N PHE A 87 -4.59 12.60 10.45
CA PHE A 87 -4.94 13.82 11.16
C PHE A 87 -6.47 13.97 11.32
N ASN A 88 -7.24 13.61 10.30
CA ASN A 88 -8.69 13.75 10.29
C ASN A 88 -9.42 12.60 11.01
N GLN A 89 -8.97 11.36 10.82
CA GLN A 89 -9.65 10.12 11.26
C GLN A 89 -8.97 9.44 12.46
N GLY A 90 -7.83 9.95 12.94
CA GLY A 90 -7.03 9.29 13.97
C GLY A 90 -6.12 8.20 13.41
N LEU A 91 -5.63 7.29 14.26
CA LEU A 91 -4.79 6.18 13.79
C LEU A 91 -5.63 5.10 13.12
N PRO A 92 -5.15 4.49 12.02
CA PRO A 92 -5.85 3.35 11.43
C PRO A 92 -5.83 2.16 12.39
N SER A 93 -6.88 1.35 12.33
CA SER A 93 -7.06 0.18 13.19
C SER A 93 -6.53 -1.09 12.55
N ILE A 94 -6.49 -1.18 11.21
CA ILE A 94 -6.06 -2.38 10.49
C ILE A 94 -5.03 -2.02 9.41
N PHE A 95 -3.97 -2.82 9.34
CA PHE A 95 -3.06 -2.88 8.20
C PHE A 95 -3.20 -4.23 7.51
N MET A 96 -3.35 -4.21 6.18
CA MET A 96 -3.45 -5.42 5.38
C MET A 96 -2.58 -5.34 4.13
N THR A 97 -1.97 -6.46 3.78
CA THR A 97 -1.30 -6.65 2.49
C THR A 97 -2.02 -7.74 1.70
N ILE A 98 -2.39 -7.44 0.46
CA ILE A 98 -2.97 -8.40 -0.49
C ILE A 98 -1.97 -8.54 -1.63
N ASN A 99 -1.48 -9.77 -1.85
CA ASN A 99 -0.54 -10.07 -2.92
C ASN A 99 -1.14 -11.04 -3.94
N PRO A 100 -1.91 -10.58 -4.93
CA PRO A 100 -2.53 -11.43 -5.94
C PRO A 100 -1.51 -12.30 -6.69
N ALA A 101 -1.78 -13.60 -6.80
CA ALA A 101 -0.92 -14.55 -7.51
C ALA A 101 -1.35 -14.68 -8.98
N ASP A 102 -0.97 -13.71 -9.82
CA ASP A 102 -1.29 -13.65 -11.25
C ASP A 102 -1.00 -14.95 -12.03
N ILE A 103 0.19 -15.55 -11.88
CA ILE A 103 0.59 -16.81 -12.55
C ILE A 103 -0.31 -18.00 -12.18
N HIS A 104 -0.94 -17.97 -11.00
CA HIS A 104 -1.77 -19.03 -10.48
C HIS A 104 -3.25 -18.63 -10.39
N SER A 105 -3.65 -17.57 -11.08
CA SER A 105 -5.03 -17.06 -11.09
C SER A 105 -5.74 -17.48 -12.37
N ARG A 106 -6.82 -18.25 -12.24
CA ARG A 106 -7.72 -18.58 -13.38
C ARG A 106 -8.28 -17.32 -14.05
N VAL A 107 -8.55 -16.27 -13.28
CA VAL A 107 -9.11 -15.00 -13.80
C VAL A 107 -8.06 -14.25 -14.63
N ALA A 108 -6.80 -14.27 -14.18
CA ALA A 108 -5.71 -13.64 -14.93
C ALA A 108 -5.46 -14.37 -16.26
N LEU A 109 -5.45 -15.71 -16.25
CA LEU A 109 -5.31 -16.52 -17.46
C LEU A 109 -6.49 -16.31 -18.43
N TYR A 110 -7.72 -16.26 -17.93
CA TYR A 110 -8.90 -15.96 -18.72
C TYR A 110 -8.79 -14.58 -19.40
N PHE A 111 -8.39 -13.55 -18.66
CA PHE A 111 -8.15 -12.23 -19.25
C PHE A 111 -6.99 -12.21 -20.25
N ALA A 112 -6.02 -13.12 -20.13
CA ALA A 112 -4.94 -13.29 -21.08
C ALA A 112 -5.34 -14.14 -22.31
N GLY A 113 -6.61 -14.55 -22.43
CA GLY A 113 -7.15 -15.26 -23.59
C GLY A 113 -7.04 -16.78 -23.52
N VAL A 114 -6.71 -17.36 -22.37
CA VAL A 114 -6.77 -18.82 -22.20
C VAL A 114 -8.24 -19.26 -22.11
N ASP A 115 -8.63 -20.22 -22.94
CA ASP A 115 -9.98 -20.81 -22.93
C ASP A 115 -10.21 -21.63 -21.65
N LEU A 116 -10.71 -20.95 -20.62
CA LEU A 116 -11.03 -21.53 -19.31
C LEU A 116 -12.49 -21.23 -18.96
N ASP A 117 -13.22 -22.27 -18.57
CA ASP A 117 -14.45 -22.10 -17.80
C ASP A 117 -14.05 -21.73 -16.36
N LEU A 118 -14.42 -20.52 -15.96
CA LEU A 118 -14.10 -19.98 -14.65
C LEU A 118 -14.82 -20.69 -13.50
N ASP A 119 -15.97 -21.31 -13.76
CA ASP A 119 -16.76 -22.06 -12.78
C ASP A 119 -16.37 -23.55 -12.75
N THR A 120 -15.97 -24.10 -13.90
CA THR A 120 -15.64 -25.52 -14.04
C THR A 120 -14.21 -25.70 -14.55
N ILE A 121 -13.25 -25.76 -13.62
CA ILE A 121 -11.83 -25.91 -13.96
C ILE A 121 -11.50 -27.38 -14.26
N LEU A 122 -11.21 -27.67 -15.52
CA LEU A 122 -10.72 -28.98 -15.98
C LEU A 122 -9.18 -29.02 -15.93
N PRO A 123 -8.54 -30.01 -15.26
CA PRO A 123 -7.08 -30.08 -15.14
C PRO A 123 -6.34 -30.04 -16.47
N GLU A 124 -6.88 -30.71 -17.49
CA GLU A 124 -6.29 -30.83 -18.82
C GLU A 124 -6.20 -29.50 -19.56
N LYS A 125 -7.08 -28.55 -19.24
CA LYS A 125 -7.10 -27.20 -19.83
C LYS A 125 -6.13 -26.23 -19.15
N ILE A 126 -5.52 -26.61 -18.01
CA ILE A 126 -4.63 -25.72 -17.27
C ILE A 126 -3.20 -25.87 -17.81
N PRO A 127 -2.60 -24.80 -18.35
CA PRO A 127 -1.21 -24.85 -18.81
C PRO A 127 -0.26 -25.13 -17.65
N SER A 128 0.95 -25.61 -17.94
CA SER A 128 2.00 -25.80 -16.94
C SER A 128 2.38 -24.48 -16.27
N THR A 129 3.02 -24.55 -15.09
CA THR A 129 3.44 -23.33 -14.36
C THR A 129 4.34 -22.42 -15.19
N TYR A 130 5.22 -23.00 -16.02
CA TYR A 130 6.12 -22.24 -16.88
C TYR A 130 5.34 -21.52 -18.00
N GLU A 131 4.45 -22.23 -18.71
CA GLU A 131 3.61 -21.64 -19.76
C GLU A 131 2.71 -20.54 -19.21
N ARG A 132 2.10 -20.75 -18.03
CA ARG A 132 1.31 -19.69 -17.36
C ARG A 132 2.15 -18.44 -17.10
N ALA A 133 3.39 -18.59 -16.65
CA ALA A 133 4.28 -17.46 -16.43
C ALA A 133 4.61 -16.72 -17.75
N GLN A 134 4.83 -17.44 -18.85
CA GLN A 134 5.05 -16.84 -20.18
C GLN A 134 3.80 -16.10 -20.69
N ILE A 135 2.61 -16.68 -20.49
CA ILE A 135 1.33 -16.05 -20.85
C ILE A 135 1.14 -14.75 -20.06
N ILE A 136 1.29 -14.78 -18.74
CA ILE A 136 1.12 -13.59 -17.89
C ILE A 136 2.16 -12.50 -18.23
N ALA A 137 3.41 -12.89 -18.50
CA ALA A 137 4.46 -11.94 -18.87
C ALA A 137 4.21 -11.27 -20.24
N SER A 138 3.60 -11.98 -21.19
CA SER A 138 3.26 -11.46 -22.52
C SER A 138 1.97 -10.63 -22.55
N HIS A 139 1.15 -10.68 -21.50
CA HIS A 139 -0.16 -9.99 -21.43
C HIS A 139 -0.27 -9.00 -20.25
N PRO A 140 0.56 -7.94 -20.18
CA PRO A 140 0.58 -7.02 -19.05
C PRO A 140 -0.75 -6.27 -18.80
N VAL A 141 -1.53 -6.00 -19.86
CA VAL A 141 -2.86 -5.38 -19.74
C VAL A 141 -3.86 -6.32 -19.06
N ALA A 142 -3.83 -7.61 -19.38
CA ALA A 142 -4.69 -8.60 -18.75
C ALA A 142 -4.37 -8.75 -17.26
N THR A 143 -3.08 -8.80 -16.93
CA THR A 143 -2.60 -8.89 -15.54
C THR A 143 -2.99 -7.67 -14.72
N ALA A 144 -2.83 -6.46 -15.28
CA ALA A 144 -3.25 -5.23 -14.63
C ALA A 144 -4.78 -5.17 -14.45
N ARG A 145 -5.55 -5.66 -15.44
CA ARG A 145 -7.01 -5.76 -15.34
C ARG A 145 -7.43 -6.69 -14.22
N PHE A 146 -6.81 -7.87 -14.15
CA PHE A 146 -7.04 -8.85 -13.09
C PHE A 146 -6.81 -8.22 -11.72
N PHE A 147 -5.68 -7.54 -11.52
CA PHE A 147 -5.38 -6.87 -10.26
C PHE A 147 -6.46 -5.84 -9.90
N ASN A 148 -6.81 -4.93 -10.82
CA ASN A 148 -7.80 -3.90 -10.57
C ASN A 148 -9.19 -4.48 -10.23
N VAL A 149 -9.64 -5.47 -11.01
CA VAL A 149 -10.94 -6.13 -10.78
C VAL A 149 -10.96 -6.85 -9.43
N LEU A 150 -9.89 -7.58 -9.10
CA LEU A 150 -9.80 -8.32 -7.84
C LEU A 150 -9.84 -7.37 -6.64
N ILE A 151 -8.97 -6.35 -6.63
CA ILE A 151 -8.89 -5.41 -5.52
C ILE A 151 -10.20 -4.63 -5.37
N SER A 152 -10.73 -4.07 -6.46
CA SER A 152 -12.00 -3.34 -6.42
C SER A 152 -13.15 -4.20 -5.91
N SER A 153 -13.18 -5.49 -6.29
CA SER A 153 -14.22 -6.42 -5.82
C SER A 153 -14.07 -6.75 -4.34
N ILE A 154 -12.84 -6.96 -3.84
CA ILE A 154 -12.60 -7.20 -2.41
C ILE A 154 -13.03 -5.96 -1.59
N LEU A 155 -12.64 -4.76 -2.02
CA LEU A 155 -13.00 -3.53 -1.30
C LEU A 155 -14.53 -3.34 -1.27
N LYS A 156 -15.19 -3.40 -2.43
CA LYS A 156 -16.63 -3.12 -2.56
C LYS A 156 -17.54 -4.20 -1.97
N CYS A 157 -17.19 -5.47 -2.17
CA CYS A 157 -18.07 -6.58 -1.80
C CYS A 157 -17.76 -7.16 -0.42
N MET A 158 -16.57 -6.89 0.15
CA MET A 158 -16.15 -7.48 1.42
C MET A 158 -15.86 -6.41 2.47
N VAL A 159 -14.93 -5.49 2.18
CA VAL A 159 -14.50 -4.47 3.16
C VAL A 159 -15.65 -3.50 3.45
N GLU A 160 -16.24 -2.89 2.43
CA GLU A 160 -17.41 -1.99 2.56
C GLU A 160 -18.67 -2.72 3.05
N LYS A 161 -18.72 -4.05 2.93
CA LYS A 161 -19.84 -4.88 3.43
C LYS A 161 -19.60 -5.44 4.83
N GLY A 162 -18.51 -5.06 5.49
CA GLY A 162 -18.30 -5.32 6.91
C GLY A 162 -17.64 -6.65 7.24
N VAL A 163 -16.93 -7.29 6.29
CA VAL A 163 -16.16 -8.52 6.58
C VAL A 163 -15.11 -8.31 7.68
N LEU A 164 -14.64 -7.07 7.85
CA LEU A 164 -13.71 -6.68 8.90
C LEU A 164 -14.40 -5.82 9.98
N GLY A 165 -15.73 -5.78 10.03
CA GLY A 165 -16.49 -4.76 10.77
C GLY A 165 -16.73 -3.48 9.96
N PRO A 166 -17.51 -2.51 10.49
CA PRO A 166 -17.78 -1.23 9.85
C PRO A 166 -16.51 -0.42 9.64
N ILE A 167 -16.35 0.14 8.44
CA ILE A 167 -15.16 0.89 8.02
C ILE A 167 -15.55 2.34 7.77
N LYS A 168 -14.90 3.26 8.48
CA LYS A 168 -15.06 4.71 8.30
C LYS A 168 -14.21 5.24 7.16
N ALA A 169 -13.00 4.70 7.01
CA ALA A 169 -12.08 5.10 5.96
C ALA A 169 -11.10 3.97 5.60
N TYR A 170 -10.57 4.02 4.38
CA TYR A 170 -9.40 3.25 4.00
C TYR A 170 -8.52 4.02 3.01
N PHE A 171 -7.24 3.68 2.99
CA PHE A 171 -6.25 4.16 2.04
C PHE A 171 -5.29 3.02 1.65
N GLY A 172 -5.36 2.57 0.41
CA GLY A 172 -4.57 1.48 -0.13
C GLY A 172 -3.64 1.93 -1.24
N THR A 173 -2.34 1.67 -1.11
CA THR A 173 -1.32 1.99 -2.12
C THR A 173 -0.97 0.77 -2.95
N VAL A 174 -0.91 0.92 -4.27
CA VAL A 174 -0.44 -0.12 -5.18
C VAL A 174 1.07 -0.03 -5.33
N GLU A 175 1.75 -1.15 -5.11
CA GLU A 175 3.19 -1.29 -5.30
C GLU A 175 3.50 -2.42 -6.29
N ASN A 176 4.70 -2.40 -6.87
CA ASN A 176 5.22 -3.53 -7.64
C ASN A 176 6.11 -4.41 -6.76
N GLN A 177 5.98 -5.71 -6.94
CA GLN A 177 6.95 -6.67 -6.45
C GLN A 177 8.20 -6.69 -7.32
N GLY A 178 9.31 -7.23 -6.79
CA GLY A 178 10.54 -7.44 -7.56
C GLY A 178 10.41 -8.35 -8.78
N ARG A 179 9.24 -8.99 -8.97
CA ARG A 179 8.89 -9.82 -10.15
C ARG A 179 7.94 -9.10 -11.13
N GLY A 180 7.57 -7.85 -10.85
CA GLY A 180 6.73 -7.01 -11.70
C GLY A 180 5.22 -7.06 -11.42
N SER A 181 4.73 -8.06 -10.69
CA SER A 181 3.33 -8.17 -10.24
C SER A 181 2.94 -7.07 -9.26
N LEU A 182 1.68 -6.65 -9.32
CA LEU A 182 1.13 -5.62 -8.42
C LEU A 182 0.67 -6.23 -7.10
N HIS A 183 0.89 -5.51 -6.00
CA HIS A 183 0.34 -5.85 -4.68
C HIS A 183 -0.24 -4.61 -4.00
N LEU A 184 -1.21 -4.83 -3.11
CA LEU A 184 -1.87 -3.76 -2.37
C LEU A 184 -1.38 -3.77 -0.92
N HIS A 185 -1.05 -2.59 -0.43
CA HIS A 185 -0.91 -2.33 0.99
C HIS A 185 -1.95 -1.33 1.43
N ILE A 186 -2.77 -1.67 2.41
CA ILE A 186 -3.95 -0.90 2.77
C ILE A 186 -4.04 -0.66 4.28
N LEU A 187 -4.35 0.59 4.61
CA LEU A 187 -4.71 1.06 5.94
C LEU A 187 -6.21 1.23 6.01
N MET A 188 -6.82 0.77 7.09
CA MET A 188 -8.26 0.89 7.31
C MET A 188 -8.54 1.42 8.71
N TRP A 189 -9.51 2.32 8.78
CA TRP A 189 -10.06 2.89 10.00
C TRP A 189 -11.39 2.22 10.24
N LEU A 190 -11.46 1.43 11.31
CA LEU A 190 -12.73 0.93 11.79
C LEU A 190 -13.57 2.11 12.25
N ASP A 191 -14.89 1.99 12.11
CA ASP A 191 -15.83 2.98 12.61
C ASP A 191 -15.93 2.84 14.14
N HIS A 192 -14.91 3.34 14.84
CA HIS A 192 -14.93 3.55 16.29
C HIS A 192 -14.33 4.92 16.58
N ASP A 193 -14.94 5.68 17.49
CA ASP A 193 -14.44 7.01 17.86
C ASP A 193 -13.47 6.97 19.05
N LEU A 194 -13.01 5.77 19.45
CA LEU A 194 -12.06 5.62 20.55
C LEU A 194 -10.65 6.03 20.14
N THR A 195 -10.09 7.01 20.86
CA THR A 195 -8.66 7.36 20.77
C THR A 195 -7.77 6.25 21.33
N PRO A 196 -6.47 6.19 20.99
CA PRO A 196 -5.55 5.19 21.55
C PRO A 196 -5.52 5.15 23.08
N SER A 197 -5.63 6.31 23.74
CA SER A 197 -5.70 6.42 25.20
C SER A 197 -7.01 5.84 25.74
N GLN A 198 -8.14 6.12 25.10
CA GLN A 198 -9.44 5.56 25.49
C GLN A 198 -9.53 4.05 25.23
N LEU A 199 -8.96 3.56 24.13
CA LEU A 199 -8.84 2.12 23.87
C LEU A 199 -8.02 1.43 24.97
N LYS A 200 -6.88 2.02 25.35
CA LYS A 200 -6.04 1.49 26.42
C LYS A 200 -6.78 1.45 27.77
N GLU A 201 -7.56 2.48 28.08
CA GLU A 201 -8.38 2.51 29.29
C GLU A 201 -9.51 1.47 29.23
N SER A 202 -10.19 1.35 28.09
CA SER A 202 -11.32 0.44 27.89
C SER A 202 -10.93 -1.02 28.06
N VAL A 203 -9.71 -1.41 27.68
CA VAL A 203 -9.19 -2.78 27.86
C VAL A 203 -9.00 -3.19 29.33
N LYS A 204 -9.01 -2.25 30.27
CA LYS A 204 -9.05 -2.59 31.70
C LYS A 204 -10.37 -3.26 32.08
N ASN A 205 -11.47 -2.85 31.45
CA ASN A 205 -12.76 -3.52 31.58
C ASN A 205 -12.69 -4.91 30.94
N GLU A 206 -13.04 -5.95 31.71
CA GLU A 206 -12.94 -7.34 31.28
C GLU A 206 -13.89 -7.70 30.14
N GLU A 207 -15.12 -7.19 30.18
CA GLU A 207 -16.14 -7.43 29.16
C GLU A 207 -15.70 -6.84 27.81
N PHE A 208 -15.22 -5.59 27.80
CA PHE A 208 -14.67 -4.95 26.61
C PHE A 208 -13.43 -5.71 26.10
N ARG A 209 -12.50 -6.08 26.98
CA ARG A 209 -11.28 -6.82 26.62
C ARG A 209 -11.59 -8.15 25.96
N ASN A 210 -12.52 -8.93 26.54
CA ASN A 210 -12.93 -10.22 26.00
C ASN A 210 -13.68 -10.06 24.67
N GLY A 211 -14.52 -9.02 24.55
CA GLY A 211 -15.17 -8.66 23.28
C GLY A 211 -14.15 -8.31 22.18
N LEU A 212 -13.14 -7.51 22.51
CA LEU A 212 -12.08 -7.13 21.56
C LEU A 212 -11.27 -8.36 21.11
N LEU A 213 -10.88 -9.22 22.05
CA LEU A 213 -10.19 -10.47 21.71
C LEU A 213 -11.04 -11.36 20.78
N GLY A 214 -12.31 -11.56 21.09
CA GLY A 214 -13.22 -12.36 20.25
C GLY A 214 -13.40 -11.79 18.85
N TYR A 215 -13.50 -10.46 18.72
CA TYR A 215 -13.52 -9.80 17.42
C TYR A 215 -12.21 -9.99 16.65
N LEU A 216 -11.05 -9.80 17.30
CA LEU A 216 -9.76 -9.96 16.62
C LEU A 216 -9.50 -11.40 16.18
N GLU A 217 -9.87 -12.39 16.99
CA GLU A 217 -9.83 -13.79 16.59
C GLU A 217 -10.77 -14.10 15.43
N ASP A 218 -11.87 -13.35 15.28
CA ASP A 218 -12.80 -13.52 14.16
C ASP A 218 -12.19 -13.04 12.85
N ILE A 219 -11.64 -11.82 12.85
CA ILE A 219 -11.12 -11.19 11.62
C ILE A 219 -9.66 -11.57 11.28
N ILE A 220 -8.87 -12.02 12.26
CA ILE A 220 -7.45 -12.36 12.11
C ILE A 220 -7.18 -13.78 12.61
N LYS A 221 -6.95 -14.70 11.68
CA LYS A 221 -6.51 -16.07 11.96
C LYS A 221 -4.98 -16.15 11.86
N GLN A 222 -4.36 -16.91 12.78
CA GLN A 222 -2.91 -17.16 12.78
C GLN A 222 -2.53 -18.65 12.82
N ASP A 223 -3.55 -19.52 12.87
CA ASP A 223 -3.42 -20.97 12.76
C ASP A 223 -4.68 -21.56 12.11
N LEU A 224 -4.69 -22.88 11.96
CA LEU A 224 -5.76 -23.64 11.32
C LEU A 224 -6.60 -24.46 12.31
N SER A 225 -6.44 -24.29 13.63
CA SER A 225 -7.12 -25.14 14.63
C SER A 225 -8.64 -25.01 14.61
N ASN A 226 -9.18 -23.85 14.20
CA ASN A 226 -10.62 -23.63 14.03
C ASN A 226 -11.20 -24.25 12.75
N PHE A 227 -10.35 -24.93 11.97
CA PHE A 227 -10.69 -25.58 10.69
C PHE A 227 -10.58 -27.11 10.76
N ASP A 228 -10.15 -27.67 11.89
CA ASP A 228 -10.19 -29.11 12.13
C ASP A 228 -11.65 -29.56 12.29
N PHE A 229 -12.03 -30.65 11.63
CA PHE A 229 -13.40 -31.17 11.66
C PHE A 229 -13.60 -32.13 12.83
N ASP A 230 -14.61 -31.86 13.65
CA ASP A 230 -15.40 -32.92 14.24
C ASP A 230 -16.63 -33.11 13.35
N THR A 231 -16.88 -34.32 12.87
CA THR A 231 -17.94 -34.65 11.89
C THR A 231 -19.36 -34.56 12.47
N SER A 232 -19.49 -34.04 13.69
CA SER A 232 -20.71 -33.99 14.50
C SER A 232 -21.48 -32.66 14.42
N GLU A 233 -20.87 -31.55 13.96
CA GLU A 233 -21.55 -30.25 13.88
C GLU A 233 -22.03 -29.95 12.45
N THR A 234 -23.27 -30.34 12.16
CA THR A 234 -23.96 -30.09 10.89
C THR A 234 -24.54 -28.68 10.75
N ASP A 235 -24.43 -27.82 11.78
CA ASP A 235 -25.02 -26.47 11.78
C ASP A 235 -24.02 -25.36 11.42
N GLY A 236 -23.49 -25.43 10.19
CA GLY A 236 -22.57 -24.43 9.62
C GLY A 236 -23.18 -23.05 9.34
N LYS A 237 -24.46 -22.79 9.67
CA LYS A 237 -25.15 -21.51 9.40
C LYS A 237 -24.98 -20.44 10.50
N LEU A 238 -24.44 -20.75 11.67
CA LEU A 238 -24.58 -19.89 12.87
C LEU A 238 -23.33 -19.15 13.39
N ILE A 239 -22.13 -19.40 12.85
CA ILE A 239 -20.89 -18.89 13.49
C ILE A 239 -20.57 -17.44 13.08
N PHE A 240 -20.79 -17.06 11.81
CA PHE A 240 -20.40 -15.75 11.26
C PHE A 240 -21.06 -14.54 11.94
N LEU A 241 -22.31 -14.66 12.39
CA LEU A 241 -23.08 -13.52 12.91
C LEU A 241 -22.95 -13.33 14.43
N ARG A 242 -22.38 -14.29 15.16
CA ARG A 242 -22.44 -14.33 16.63
C ARG A 242 -21.38 -13.46 17.32
N ASN A 243 -20.22 -13.22 16.69
CA ASN A 243 -19.10 -12.51 17.33
C ASN A 243 -19.02 -11.02 16.93
N ILE A 244 -19.28 -10.66 15.68
CA ILE A 244 -19.44 -9.25 15.27
C ILE A 244 -20.56 -8.61 16.11
N SER A 245 -21.71 -9.25 16.25
CA SER A 245 -22.80 -8.69 17.07
C SER A 245 -22.49 -8.53 18.57
N ARG A 246 -21.41 -9.12 19.12
CA ARG A 246 -21.05 -9.01 20.55
C ARG A 246 -20.18 -7.78 20.87
N LEU A 247 -19.10 -7.51 20.12
CA LEU A 247 -18.27 -6.31 20.35
C LEU A 247 -19.07 -5.03 20.05
N PHE A 248 -19.82 -5.02 18.95
CA PHE A 248 -20.55 -3.84 18.50
C PHE A 248 -21.79 -3.49 19.37
N ARG A 249 -22.22 -4.40 20.25
CA ARG A 249 -23.22 -4.12 21.30
C ARG A 249 -22.66 -3.33 22.49
N HIS A 250 -21.40 -3.51 22.86
CA HIS A 250 -20.78 -2.81 23.99
C HIS A 250 -20.18 -1.45 23.63
N ILE A 251 -19.88 -1.22 22.35
CA ILE A 251 -19.34 0.06 21.85
C ILE A 251 -20.46 1.08 21.51
N GLY A 252 -21.74 0.73 21.76
CA GLY A 252 -22.86 1.65 21.53
C GLY A 252 -23.14 1.93 20.05
N PHE A 253 -22.86 0.98 19.16
CA PHE A 253 -23.25 1.10 17.75
C PHE A 253 -24.69 0.64 17.55
N LEU A 254 -25.54 1.55 17.06
CA LEU A 254 -26.80 1.23 16.40
C LEU A 254 -26.48 0.45 15.12
N VAL A 255 -26.43 -0.87 15.20
CA VAL A 255 -26.72 -1.70 14.03
C VAL A 255 -28.20 -1.47 13.75
N PRO A 256 -28.62 -0.87 12.61
CA PRO A 256 -30.03 -0.90 12.25
C PRO A 256 -30.43 -2.37 12.20
N GLU A 257 -31.46 -2.76 12.96
CA GLU A 257 -32.11 -4.06 12.80
C GLU A 257 -32.43 -4.22 11.31
N ARG A 258 -31.62 -5.01 10.60
CA ARG A 258 -31.94 -5.35 9.21
C ARG A 258 -32.99 -6.44 9.26
N GLN A 259 -34.17 -6.11 8.74
CA GLN A 259 -35.21 -7.06 8.41
C GLN A 259 -34.61 -8.23 7.64
N HIS A 260 -34.75 -9.40 8.24
CA HIS A 260 -34.34 -10.69 7.71
C HIS A 260 -35.13 -10.98 6.43
N THR A 261 -34.44 -11.24 5.33
CA THR A 261 -35.01 -12.05 4.25
C THR A 261 -34.41 -13.43 4.36
N ASP A 262 -35.18 -14.34 4.96
CA ASP A 262 -34.82 -15.74 5.16
C ASP A 262 -34.64 -16.42 3.80
N LEU A 263 -33.39 -16.80 3.48
CA LEU A 263 -33.13 -17.83 2.47
C LEU A 263 -33.18 -19.19 3.17
N ILE A 264 -34.42 -19.65 3.38
CA ILE A 264 -34.72 -21.02 3.78
C ILE A 264 -34.35 -21.92 2.58
N CYS A 265 -33.29 -22.72 2.72
CA CYS A 265 -33.10 -23.90 1.90
C CYS A 265 -33.37 -25.09 2.82
N ASN A 266 -34.50 -25.75 2.59
CA ASN A 266 -34.91 -26.97 3.26
C ASN A 266 -34.28 -28.19 2.56
N ASN A 267 -33.97 -29.17 3.40
CA ASN A 267 -33.84 -30.61 3.17
C ASN A 267 -32.47 -31.20 2.77
N GLU A 268 -31.99 -32.02 3.71
CA GLU A 268 -31.57 -33.43 3.60
C GLU A 268 -31.04 -33.90 2.24
N CYS A 269 -29.78 -34.36 2.20
CA CYS A 269 -29.48 -35.73 1.77
C CYS A 269 -27.99 -36.13 1.86
N ALA A 270 -27.82 -37.35 2.40
CA ALA A 270 -26.89 -38.45 2.09
C ALA A 270 -25.48 -38.19 1.52
N ILE A 271 -24.51 -38.78 2.23
CA ILE A 271 -23.09 -38.86 1.95
C ILE A 271 -22.81 -39.90 0.86
N SER A 272 -22.07 -39.53 -0.19
CA SER A 272 -21.31 -40.48 -1.01
C SER A 272 -19.85 -40.02 -1.11
N THR A 273 -18.99 -40.68 -0.35
CA THR A 273 -17.53 -40.56 -0.46
C THR A 273 -17.04 -41.34 -1.67
N THR A 274 -16.70 -40.65 -2.74
CA THR A 274 -15.87 -41.21 -3.81
C THR A 274 -14.63 -40.33 -3.95
N GLU A 275 -13.55 -40.73 -3.28
CA GLU A 275 -12.21 -40.22 -3.58
C GLU A 275 -11.77 -40.77 -4.94
N SER A 276 -11.99 -39.97 -6.00
CA SER A 276 -11.39 -40.25 -7.30
C SER A 276 -9.99 -39.65 -7.36
N ASN A 277 -9.02 -40.45 -7.79
CA ASN A 277 -7.64 -40.11 -8.15
C ASN A 277 -7.56 -39.00 -9.23
N THR A 278 -7.84 -37.75 -8.88
CA THR A 278 -7.60 -36.60 -9.74
C THR A 278 -6.20 -36.05 -9.47
N THR A 279 -5.37 -35.96 -10.52
CA THR A 279 -4.17 -35.10 -10.59
C THR A 279 -4.36 -33.86 -9.72
N LYS A 280 -3.59 -33.73 -8.61
CA LYS A 280 -3.76 -32.68 -7.59
C LYS A 280 -3.70 -31.29 -8.25
N LEU A 281 -4.87 -30.74 -8.53
CA LEU A 281 -5.06 -29.38 -9.02
C LEU A 281 -4.47 -28.39 -8.01
N ILE A 282 -3.84 -27.32 -8.50
CA ILE A 282 -3.28 -26.27 -7.65
C ILE A 282 -4.43 -25.54 -6.96
N PRO A 283 -4.49 -25.50 -5.61
CA PRO A 283 -5.61 -24.88 -4.89
C PRO A 283 -5.92 -23.46 -5.37
N LEU A 284 -4.90 -22.65 -5.69
CA LEU A 284 -5.06 -21.27 -6.12
C LEU A 284 -5.91 -21.10 -7.39
N ILE A 285 -5.87 -22.07 -8.32
CA ILE A 285 -6.58 -21.99 -9.61
C ILE A 285 -8.05 -22.39 -9.45
N MET A 286 -8.39 -23.17 -8.42
CA MET A 286 -9.77 -23.65 -8.22
C MET A 286 -10.75 -22.50 -7.94
N PRO A 287 -12.02 -22.60 -8.34
CA PRO A 287 -13.03 -21.65 -7.92
C PRO A 287 -13.32 -21.77 -6.42
N THR A 288 -13.86 -20.71 -5.84
CA THR A 288 -14.42 -20.77 -4.48
C THR A 288 -15.69 -21.61 -4.52
N PRO A 289 -15.92 -22.51 -3.55
CA PRO A 289 -17.16 -23.27 -3.45
C PRO A 289 -18.39 -22.38 -3.57
N LYS A 290 -19.39 -22.79 -4.37
CA LYS A 290 -20.68 -22.07 -4.46
C LYS A 290 -21.48 -22.29 -3.16
N SER A 291 -22.08 -21.22 -2.63
CA SER A 291 -22.88 -21.28 -1.39
C SER A 291 -24.13 -22.16 -1.52
N SER A 292 -24.57 -22.45 -2.74
CA SER A 292 -25.68 -23.35 -3.04
C SER A 292 -25.33 -24.85 -2.95
N MET A 293 -24.06 -25.21 -2.77
CA MET A 293 -23.66 -26.63 -2.73
C MET A 293 -23.96 -27.27 -1.36
N PRO A 294 -24.34 -28.57 -1.33
CA PRO A 294 -24.40 -29.33 -0.09
C PRO A 294 -23.06 -29.26 0.65
N ASN A 295 -23.10 -29.23 1.99
CA ASN A 295 -21.91 -29.15 2.84
C ASN A 295 -20.96 -27.97 2.48
N PHE A 296 -21.50 -26.85 1.97
CA PHE A 296 -20.70 -25.68 1.59
C PHE A 296 -19.71 -25.25 2.67
N ALA A 297 -20.12 -25.21 3.95
CA ALA A 297 -19.25 -24.79 5.05
C ALA A 297 -18.00 -25.69 5.19
N LEU A 298 -18.18 -27.00 5.07
CA LEU A 298 -17.10 -28.00 5.07
C LEU A 298 -16.17 -27.79 3.86
N HIS A 299 -16.73 -27.67 2.66
CA HIS A 299 -15.93 -27.42 1.44
C HIS A 299 -15.19 -26.09 1.50
N PHE A 300 -15.81 -25.04 2.04
CA PHE A 300 -15.22 -23.73 2.19
C PHE A 300 -14.02 -23.78 3.15
N LYS A 301 -14.20 -24.32 4.36
CA LYS A 301 -13.13 -24.49 5.36
C LYS A 301 -11.97 -25.33 4.82
N ASN A 302 -12.27 -26.46 4.15
CA ASN A 302 -11.26 -27.27 3.47
C ASN A 302 -10.49 -26.47 2.41
N GLY A 303 -11.21 -25.66 1.63
CA GLY A 303 -10.61 -24.74 0.67
C GLY A 303 -9.65 -23.73 1.33
N ILE A 304 -10.00 -23.18 2.49
CA ILE A 304 -9.12 -22.28 3.25
C ILE A 304 -7.85 -23.01 3.70
N VAL A 305 -7.98 -24.20 4.30
CA VAL A 305 -6.84 -25.02 4.74
C VAL A 305 -5.89 -25.29 3.58
N GLN A 306 -6.42 -25.69 2.42
CA GLN A 306 -5.63 -25.92 1.22
C GLN A 306 -4.93 -24.64 0.72
N LEU A 307 -5.64 -23.51 0.70
CA LEU A 307 -5.07 -22.22 0.32
C LEU A 307 -3.92 -21.87 1.27
N VAL A 308 -4.16 -21.78 2.58
CA VAL A 308 -3.15 -21.42 3.59
C VAL A 308 -1.91 -22.30 3.48
N ASN A 309 -2.08 -23.62 3.43
CA ASN A 309 -0.97 -24.56 3.29
C ASN A 309 -0.17 -24.38 2.00
N SER A 310 -0.83 -23.97 0.92
CA SER A 310 -0.19 -23.80 -0.39
C SER A 310 0.54 -22.46 -0.54
N ASN A 311 -0.02 -21.36 -0.02
CA ASN A 311 0.40 -20.00 -0.40
C ASN A 311 0.58 -19.01 0.77
N ASN A 312 0.21 -19.36 2.01
CA ASN A 312 0.23 -18.44 3.15
C ASN A 312 1.12 -18.93 4.31
N ILE A 313 1.87 -20.02 4.09
CA ILE A 313 2.95 -20.48 4.98
C ILE A 313 4.29 -19.94 4.48
N HIS A 314 5.03 -19.28 5.37
CA HIS A 314 6.36 -18.80 5.09
C HIS A 314 7.35 -19.95 4.92
N LYS A 315 8.02 -19.98 3.76
CA LYS A 315 9.16 -20.84 3.49
C LYS A 315 10.42 -19.99 3.41
N HIS A 316 11.41 -20.33 4.22
CA HIS A 316 12.68 -19.60 4.23
C HIS A 316 13.36 -19.68 2.86
N THR A 317 13.86 -18.55 2.43
CA THR A 317 14.59 -18.36 1.17
C THR A 317 15.82 -17.50 1.42
N ILE A 318 16.75 -17.44 0.46
CA ILE A 318 17.96 -16.60 0.57
C ILE A 318 17.62 -15.13 0.86
N THR A 319 16.48 -14.64 0.36
CA THR A 319 16.01 -13.27 0.61
C THR A 319 15.60 -13.00 2.04
N CYS A 320 15.26 -14.05 2.82
CA CYS A 320 14.89 -13.91 4.23
C CYS A 320 16.04 -13.36 5.07
N TYR A 321 17.28 -13.69 4.70
CA TYR A 321 18.47 -13.30 5.46
C TYR A 321 19.22 -12.13 4.83
N LYS A 322 18.64 -11.46 3.82
CA LYS A 322 19.30 -10.39 3.03
C LYS A 322 20.02 -9.35 3.90
N TYR A 323 19.44 -8.96 5.03
CA TYR A 323 19.99 -7.93 5.92
C TYR A 323 20.71 -8.49 7.14
N SER A 324 20.59 -9.79 7.40
CA SER A 324 21.08 -10.44 8.61
C SER A 324 22.20 -11.45 8.37
N LYS A 325 22.57 -11.71 7.11
CA LYS A 325 23.68 -12.60 6.71
C LYS A 325 25.01 -12.35 7.42
N LYS A 326 25.25 -11.13 7.88
CA LYS A 326 26.50 -10.70 8.54
C LYS A 326 26.54 -11.00 10.05
N TYR A 327 25.44 -11.45 10.63
CA TYR A 327 25.36 -11.79 12.05
C TYR A 327 25.51 -13.30 12.23
N GLU A 328 26.16 -13.73 13.32
CA GLU A 328 26.33 -15.15 13.67
C GLU A 328 25.00 -15.91 13.73
N ASN A 329 23.94 -15.24 14.18
CA ASN A 329 22.57 -15.75 14.18
C ASN A 329 21.68 -14.92 13.24
N PRO A 330 21.61 -15.26 11.94
CA PRO A 330 20.86 -14.48 10.97
C PRO A 330 19.36 -14.61 11.22
N THR A 331 18.71 -13.51 11.57
CA THR A 331 17.27 -13.47 11.79
C THR A 331 16.51 -13.33 10.47
N CYS A 332 15.37 -14.01 10.35
CA CYS A 332 14.52 -13.85 9.18
C CYS A 332 13.94 -12.43 9.14
N ARG A 333 14.07 -11.74 8.00
CA ARG A 333 13.49 -10.41 7.75
C ARG A 333 11.98 -10.37 8.01
N MET A 334 11.28 -11.47 7.76
CA MET A 334 9.84 -11.60 8.01
C MET A 334 9.51 -11.96 9.47
N ARG A 335 10.52 -12.04 10.35
CA ARG A 335 10.43 -12.39 11.78
C ARG A 335 9.79 -13.77 12.00
N MET A 336 10.25 -14.75 11.22
CA MET A 336 9.89 -16.16 11.33
C MET A 336 11.05 -16.96 11.93
N PRO A 337 10.80 -18.03 12.71
CA PRO A 337 9.50 -18.45 13.23
C PRO A 337 8.92 -17.44 14.22
N ARG A 338 7.59 -17.34 14.28
CA ARG A 338 6.88 -16.53 15.27
C ARG A 338 6.63 -17.36 16.52
N ARG A 339 6.63 -16.72 17.67
CA ARG A 339 6.30 -17.34 18.96
C ARG A 339 4.90 -17.95 18.93
N ILE A 340 4.78 -19.18 19.43
CA ILE A 340 3.52 -19.86 19.69
C ILE A 340 2.82 -19.22 20.89
N GLU A 341 1.54 -18.95 20.73
CA GLU A 341 0.66 -18.39 21.77
C GLU A 341 -0.57 -19.29 21.84
N ASN A 342 -0.74 -20.03 22.94
CA ASN A 342 -1.82 -21.03 23.04
C ASN A 342 -3.22 -20.40 23.17
N VAL A 343 -3.28 -19.17 23.69
CA VAL A 343 -4.52 -18.43 23.97
C VAL A 343 -4.29 -16.96 23.66
N SER A 344 -5.33 -16.29 23.13
CA SER A 344 -5.27 -14.86 22.93
C SER A 344 -5.31 -14.09 24.25
N SER A 345 -4.51 -13.03 24.37
CA SER A 345 -4.43 -12.18 25.55
C SER A 345 -4.08 -10.75 25.19
N ILE A 346 -4.49 -9.80 26.05
CA ILE A 346 -4.06 -8.41 25.98
C ILE A 346 -3.36 -8.07 27.29
N ASN A 347 -2.12 -7.61 27.20
CA ASN A 347 -1.40 -7.08 28.36
C ASN A 347 -1.98 -5.69 28.70
N ILE A 348 -2.54 -5.54 29.90
CA ILE A 348 -3.25 -4.32 30.32
C ILE A 348 -2.29 -3.12 30.48
N GLU A 349 -1.05 -3.37 30.90
CA GLU A 349 -0.06 -2.32 31.15
C GLU A 349 0.59 -1.82 29.87
N SER A 350 1.09 -2.75 29.04
CA SER A 350 1.79 -2.44 27.79
C SER A 350 0.83 -2.17 26.63
N GLY A 351 -0.38 -2.73 26.68
CA GLY A 351 -1.31 -2.77 25.55
C GLY A 351 -0.90 -3.79 24.49
N GLU A 352 0.07 -4.67 24.73
CA GLU A 352 0.46 -5.68 23.75
C GLU A 352 -0.66 -6.72 23.55
N ILE A 353 -1.09 -6.91 22.30
CA ILE A 353 -2.07 -7.94 21.93
C ILE A 353 -1.34 -9.16 21.39
N LYS A 354 -1.60 -10.32 21.97
CA LYS A 354 -1.13 -11.62 21.50
C LYS A 354 -2.35 -12.42 21.10
N LEU A 355 -2.48 -12.74 19.82
CA LEU A 355 -3.53 -13.62 19.34
C LEU A 355 -3.04 -15.07 19.37
N LYS A 356 -3.96 -16.00 19.61
CA LYS A 356 -3.73 -17.43 19.53
C LYS A 356 -3.04 -17.76 18.21
N ARG A 357 -1.92 -18.47 18.32
CA ARG A 357 -1.08 -18.91 17.22
C ARG A 357 -0.49 -20.26 17.57
N LEU A 358 -1.02 -21.30 16.95
CA LEU A 358 -0.52 -22.67 17.06
C LEU A 358 0.42 -23.07 15.91
N HIS A 359 0.77 -22.14 15.02
CA HIS A 359 1.69 -22.38 13.91
C HIS A 359 2.70 -21.23 13.73
N GLU A 360 3.99 -21.55 13.71
CA GLU A 360 5.06 -20.55 13.77
C GLU A 360 5.24 -19.72 12.50
N THR A 361 4.86 -20.27 11.34
CA THR A 361 5.19 -19.69 10.02
C THR A 361 3.97 -19.34 9.16
N ILE A 362 2.75 -19.43 9.70
CA ILE A 362 1.55 -18.97 8.99
C ILE A 362 1.52 -17.43 9.04
N ASN A 363 1.32 -16.79 7.89
CA ASN A 363 1.00 -15.37 7.84
C ASN A 363 -0.43 -15.13 8.34
N ASN A 364 -0.68 -13.97 8.92
CA ASN A 364 -2.00 -13.68 9.45
C ASN A 364 -3.00 -13.54 8.30
N PHE A 365 -4.18 -14.15 8.37
CA PHE A 365 -5.15 -14.09 7.28
C PHE A 365 -6.58 -13.85 7.79
N ASN A 366 -7.42 -13.36 6.89
CA ASN A 366 -8.87 -13.37 7.07
C ASN A 366 -9.44 -14.45 6.15
N GLU A 367 -10.28 -15.34 6.67
CA GLU A 367 -10.77 -16.52 5.95
C GLU A 367 -11.60 -16.20 4.70
N TYR A 368 -12.35 -15.09 4.72
CA TYR A 368 -13.13 -14.68 3.55
C TYR A 368 -12.23 -14.02 2.51
N ILE A 369 -11.38 -13.08 2.92
CA ILE A 369 -10.51 -12.35 1.99
C ILE A 369 -9.50 -13.28 1.33
N ILE A 370 -8.93 -14.25 2.07
CA ILE A 370 -8.00 -15.23 1.47
C ILE A 370 -8.70 -16.13 0.45
N SER A 371 -9.98 -16.45 0.68
CA SER A 371 -10.80 -17.22 -0.26
C SER A 371 -11.04 -16.47 -1.58
N ALA A 372 -11.22 -15.15 -1.49
CA ALA A 372 -11.42 -14.28 -2.66
C ALA A 372 -10.11 -14.01 -3.41
N CYS A 373 -9.02 -13.70 -2.71
CA CYS A 373 -7.73 -13.39 -3.34
C CYS A 373 -6.99 -14.64 -3.84
N ARG A 374 -7.18 -15.77 -3.15
CA ARG A 374 -6.51 -17.06 -3.40
C ARG A 374 -4.99 -16.97 -3.43
N SER A 375 -4.43 -16.06 -2.65
CA SER A 375 -3.02 -15.74 -2.65
C SER A 375 -2.53 -15.33 -1.26
N ASN A 376 -1.22 -15.11 -1.13
CA ASN A 376 -0.64 -14.70 0.14
C ASN A 376 -1.23 -13.36 0.61
N MET A 377 -1.63 -13.29 1.88
CA MET A 377 -2.05 -12.07 2.55
C MET A 377 -1.45 -11.96 3.95
N ASP A 378 -1.41 -10.75 4.48
CA ASP A 378 -1.05 -10.50 5.89
C ASP A 378 -1.99 -9.42 6.44
N ILE A 379 -2.73 -9.72 7.51
CA ILE A 379 -3.61 -8.77 8.22
C ILE A 379 -3.12 -8.56 9.66
N LYS A 380 -3.10 -7.31 10.10
CA LYS A 380 -2.67 -6.93 11.44
C LYS A 380 -3.59 -5.87 12.02
N TYR A 381 -3.91 -6.01 13.29
CA TYR A 381 -4.58 -4.98 14.06
C TYR A 381 -3.54 -4.04 14.66
N ILE A 382 -3.85 -2.74 14.66
CA ILE A 382 -2.97 -1.67 15.11
C ILE A 382 -3.61 -1.11 16.38
N PHE A 383 -3.00 -1.45 17.52
CA PHE A 383 -3.59 -1.15 18.82
C PHE A 383 -2.68 -0.31 19.70
N SER A 384 -1.42 -0.71 19.85
CA SER A 384 -0.51 -0.04 20.78
C SER A 384 0.21 1.15 20.15
N GLY A 385 0.73 2.06 20.99
CA GLY A 385 1.62 3.14 20.53
C GLY A 385 2.90 2.62 19.85
N SER A 386 3.37 1.41 20.19
CA SER A 386 4.47 0.73 19.48
C SER A 386 4.06 0.24 18.08
N ASP A 387 2.85 -0.29 17.92
CA ASP A 387 2.32 -0.72 16.61
C ASP A 387 2.06 0.50 15.73
N ALA A 388 1.53 1.57 16.31
CA ALA A 388 1.37 2.86 15.66
C ALA A 388 2.72 3.45 15.24
N LYS A 389 3.75 3.39 16.09
CA LYS A 389 5.12 3.78 15.70
C LYS A 389 5.64 2.93 14.55
N ALA A 390 5.45 1.61 14.58
CA ALA A 390 5.83 0.73 13.48
C ALA A 390 5.08 1.05 12.18
N LEU A 391 3.81 1.47 12.28
CA LEU A 391 3.04 1.98 11.15
C LEU A 391 3.55 3.33 10.65
N VAL A 392 3.92 4.25 11.55
CA VAL A 392 4.57 5.50 11.16
C VAL A 392 5.89 5.21 10.46
N TYR A 393 6.71 4.28 10.96
CA TYR A 393 7.93 3.83 10.28
C TYR A 393 7.63 3.18 8.94
N TYR A 394 6.56 2.38 8.84
CA TYR A 394 6.11 1.79 7.59
C TYR A 394 5.73 2.89 6.59
N THR A 395 4.85 3.81 6.98
CA THR A 395 4.46 5.00 6.19
C THR A 395 5.68 5.89 5.87
N THR A 396 6.69 5.90 6.75
CA THR A 396 7.97 6.60 6.59
C THR A 396 8.90 5.86 5.63
N ASP A 397 8.95 4.54 5.61
CA ASP A 397 9.74 3.77 4.63
C ASP A 397 9.16 3.92 3.22
N TYR A 398 7.85 4.11 3.10
CA TYR A 398 7.21 4.54 1.86
C TYR A 398 7.72 5.91 1.36
N VAL A 399 8.27 6.74 2.25
CA VAL A 399 8.94 8.02 1.93
C VAL A 399 10.33 7.82 1.36
N THR A 400 11.04 6.83 1.90
CA THR A 400 12.49 6.70 1.71
C THR A 400 12.85 5.61 0.71
N LYS A 401 11.87 4.84 0.18
CA LYS A 401 11.99 4.03 -1.06
C LYS A 401 12.19 4.94 -2.29
N SER A 402 13.25 5.72 -2.22
CA SER A 402 13.96 6.27 -3.36
C SER A 402 14.62 5.09 -4.06
N ASN A 403 14.35 4.95 -5.37
CA ASN A 403 14.96 3.91 -6.18
C ASN A 403 16.46 4.16 -6.40
N LEU A 404 16.94 5.38 -6.08
CA LEU A 404 18.32 5.82 -6.22
C LEU A 404 18.84 6.29 -4.87
N SER A 405 20.07 5.89 -4.54
CA SER A 405 20.73 6.41 -3.35
C SER A 405 21.01 7.91 -3.47
N PHE A 406 21.33 8.55 -2.35
CA PHE A 406 21.79 9.93 -2.34
C PHE A 406 22.98 10.13 -3.29
N HIS A 407 23.97 9.23 -3.21
CA HIS A 407 25.17 9.27 -4.04
C HIS A 407 24.85 9.16 -5.54
N ASP A 408 23.97 8.22 -5.92
CA ASP A 408 23.58 8.02 -7.33
C ASP A 408 22.86 9.25 -7.87
N THR A 409 21.94 9.82 -7.07
CA THR A 409 21.18 11.01 -7.44
C THR A 409 22.10 12.18 -7.75
N PHE A 410 23.05 12.47 -6.85
CA PHE A 410 23.99 13.58 -7.02
C PHE A 410 25.00 13.33 -8.14
N SER A 411 25.49 12.10 -8.30
CA SER A 411 26.39 11.72 -9.40
C SER A 411 25.74 11.92 -10.77
N LEU A 412 24.46 11.58 -10.90
CA LEU A 412 23.70 11.77 -12.15
C LEU A 412 23.43 13.25 -12.41
N VAL A 413 23.11 14.04 -11.39
CA VAL A 413 22.96 15.49 -11.50
C VAL A 413 24.28 16.14 -11.92
N LEU A 414 25.40 15.77 -11.28
CA LEU A 414 26.74 16.24 -11.61
C LEU A 414 27.09 15.94 -13.08
N LYS A 415 26.82 14.72 -13.55
CA LYS A 415 27.01 14.33 -14.96
C LYS A 415 26.25 15.24 -15.93
N VAL A 416 25.02 15.62 -15.60
CA VAL A 416 24.22 16.54 -16.42
C VAL A 416 24.82 17.95 -16.44
N ILE A 417 25.25 18.48 -15.28
CA ILE A 417 25.87 19.81 -15.21
C ILE A 417 27.19 19.84 -15.97
N LEU A 418 28.06 18.85 -15.79
CA LEU A 418 29.31 18.74 -16.55
C LEU A 418 29.07 18.68 -18.06
N SER A 419 28.03 17.94 -18.50
CA SER A 419 27.64 17.90 -19.91
C SER A 419 27.16 19.25 -20.42
N LEU A 420 26.44 20.03 -19.61
CA LEU A 420 25.96 21.37 -19.95
C LEU A 420 27.09 22.40 -19.95
N GLU A 421 28.05 22.33 -19.03
CA GLU A 421 29.26 23.17 -19.00
C GLU A 421 30.11 22.94 -20.25
N LYS A 422 30.27 21.67 -20.66
CA LYS A 422 30.94 21.33 -21.94
C LYS A 422 30.17 21.85 -23.16
N GLN A 423 28.83 21.87 -23.11
CA GLN A 423 28.01 22.41 -24.21
C GLN A 423 27.98 23.94 -24.25
N LYS A 424 28.13 24.64 -23.11
CA LYS A 424 28.27 26.11 -23.07
C LYS A 424 29.48 26.62 -23.87
N LEU A 425 30.48 25.75 -24.13
CA LEU A 425 31.61 26.05 -25.02
C LEU A 425 31.24 26.06 -26.52
N ASN A 426 30.08 25.53 -26.90
CA ASN A 426 29.59 25.42 -28.29
C ASN A 426 28.11 25.88 -28.40
N ILE A 427 27.90 27.22 -28.43
CA ILE A 427 26.68 27.97 -28.86
C ILE A 427 25.39 27.87 -28.00
N ASP A 428 25.00 29.00 -27.35
CA ASP A 428 23.79 29.80 -27.63
C ASP A 428 23.65 30.98 -26.64
N ALA A 429 24.02 32.19 -27.08
CA ALA A 429 23.91 33.43 -26.29
C ALA A 429 22.47 33.96 -26.18
N ALA A 430 21.53 33.45 -26.98
CA ALA A 430 20.18 34.01 -27.14
C ALA A 430 19.07 33.42 -26.25
N VAL A 431 19.35 32.36 -25.46
CA VAL A 431 18.34 31.73 -24.61
C VAL A 431 18.31 32.37 -23.22
N ASN A 432 17.12 32.80 -22.77
CA ASN A 432 16.91 33.45 -21.48
C ASN A 432 17.20 32.50 -20.29
N ALA A 433 17.37 33.06 -19.09
CA ALA A 433 17.75 32.29 -17.91
C ALA A 433 16.71 31.23 -17.53
N GLU A 434 15.44 31.54 -17.72
CA GLU A 434 14.32 30.65 -17.44
C GLU A 434 14.40 29.37 -18.28
N GLU A 435 14.58 29.49 -19.59
CA GLU A 435 14.62 28.34 -20.50
C GLU A 435 15.87 27.50 -20.27
N LYS A 436 17.00 28.13 -19.95
CA LYS A 436 18.23 27.42 -19.55
C LYS A 436 18.02 26.61 -18.26
N SER A 437 17.40 27.22 -17.25
CA SER A 437 17.10 26.57 -15.97
C SER A 437 16.03 25.50 -16.07
N ARG A 438 15.01 25.71 -16.91
CA ARG A 438 14.00 24.69 -17.24
C ARG A 438 14.64 23.47 -17.90
N ARG A 439 15.52 23.68 -18.89
CA ARG A 439 16.27 22.61 -19.56
C ARG A 439 17.16 21.85 -18.58
N LEU A 440 17.85 22.55 -17.68
CA LEU A 440 18.66 21.93 -16.62
C LEU A 440 17.81 21.00 -15.75
N VAL A 441 16.73 21.51 -15.16
CA VAL A 441 15.84 20.72 -14.29
C VAL A 441 15.26 19.52 -15.05
N LEU A 442 14.79 19.71 -16.28
CA LEU A 442 14.21 18.64 -17.10
C LEU A 442 15.24 17.57 -17.46
N ARG A 443 16.48 17.95 -17.80
CA ARG A 443 17.57 17.00 -18.09
C ARG A 443 17.98 16.23 -16.85
N CYS A 444 18.13 16.89 -15.70
CA CYS A 444 18.39 16.22 -14.42
C CYS A 444 17.30 15.20 -14.10
N TYR A 445 16.02 15.61 -14.17
CA TYR A 445 14.90 14.72 -13.92
C TYR A 445 14.88 13.52 -14.88
N ASN A 446 15.02 13.75 -16.20
CA ASN A 446 14.99 12.66 -17.18
C ASN A 446 16.14 11.65 -17.00
N THR A 447 17.32 12.12 -16.61
CA THR A 447 18.48 11.27 -16.31
C THR A 447 18.25 10.42 -15.05
N LEU A 448 17.61 10.99 -14.03
CA LEU A 448 17.22 10.24 -12.83
C LEU A 448 16.13 9.21 -13.16
N ALA A 449 15.08 9.65 -13.88
CA ALA A 449 13.97 8.79 -14.28
C ALA A 449 14.41 7.65 -15.21
N SER A 450 15.43 7.83 -16.04
CA SER A 450 15.93 6.77 -16.93
C SER A 450 16.61 5.62 -16.20
N GLN A 451 17.00 5.80 -14.93
CA GLN A 451 17.53 4.72 -14.10
C GLN A 451 16.43 3.91 -13.41
N GLN A 452 15.17 4.32 -13.56
CA GLN A 452 14.04 3.63 -12.96
C GLN A 452 13.40 2.68 -13.97
N GLU A 453 13.45 1.39 -13.69
CA GLU A 453 12.66 0.39 -14.40
C GLU A 453 11.23 0.35 -13.86
N LEU A 454 10.25 0.20 -14.75
CA LEU A 454 8.85 -0.01 -14.42
C LEU A 454 8.39 -1.33 -15.02
N SER A 455 7.55 -2.08 -14.30
CA SER A 455 6.99 -3.31 -14.84
C SER A 455 5.99 -3.01 -15.96
N GLY A 456 5.90 -3.92 -16.94
CA GLY A 456 4.89 -3.80 -18.00
C GLY A 456 3.46 -3.70 -17.45
N VAL A 457 3.17 -4.41 -16.35
CA VAL A 457 1.88 -4.40 -15.66
C VAL A 457 1.58 -3.02 -15.07
N GLN A 458 2.56 -2.38 -14.43
CA GLN A 458 2.38 -1.02 -13.88
C GLN A 458 2.13 0.01 -14.97
N VAL A 459 2.90 -0.07 -16.06
CA VAL A 459 2.71 0.81 -17.22
C VAL A 459 1.32 0.59 -17.82
N ALA A 460 0.93 -0.66 -18.04
CA ALA A 460 -0.40 -1.01 -18.55
C ALA A 460 -1.52 -0.49 -17.64
N SER A 461 -1.40 -0.68 -16.33
CA SER A 461 -2.39 -0.20 -15.35
C SER A 461 -2.64 1.30 -15.48
N ASN A 462 -1.55 2.07 -15.59
CA ASN A 462 -1.68 3.51 -15.77
C ASN A 462 -2.25 3.90 -17.14
N LEU A 463 -1.82 3.25 -18.22
CA LEU A 463 -2.35 3.50 -19.56
C LEU A 463 -3.86 3.24 -19.65
N MET A 464 -4.34 2.25 -18.89
CA MET A 464 -5.76 1.91 -18.78
C MET A 464 -6.54 2.84 -17.85
N GLY A 465 -5.85 3.79 -17.19
CA GLY A 465 -6.48 4.73 -16.25
C GLY A 465 -6.91 4.09 -14.93
N TRP A 466 -6.37 2.93 -14.56
CA TRP A 466 -6.65 2.32 -13.26
C TRP A 466 -5.89 3.03 -12.13
N PRO A 467 -6.49 3.10 -10.93
CA PRO A 467 -5.90 3.79 -9.81
C PRO A 467 -4.57 3.17 -9.35
N ASP A 468 -3.61 4.01 -8.97
CA ASP A 468 -2.38 3.62 -8.26
C ASP A 468 -2.56 3.62 -6.74
N HIS A 469 -3.74 4.06 -6.26
CA HIS A 469 -4.18 3.96 -4.88
C HIS A 469 -5.71 3.93 -4.78
N TYR A 470 -6.23 3.26 -3.76
CA TYR A 470 -7.65 3.14 -3.47
C TYR A 470 -7.95 3.90 -2.19
N THR A 471 -8.91 4.80 -2.20
CA THR A 471 -9.29 5.56 -1.01
C THR A 471 -10.79 5.87 -1.01
N THR A 472 -11.30 6.13 0.18
CA THR A 472 -12.69 6.55 0.45
C THR A 472 -12.84 8.07 0.49
N HIS A 473 -11.73 8.81 0.47
CA HIS A 473 -11.70 10.25 0.70
C HIS A 473 -11.09 11.00 -0.46
N GLU A 474 -11.54 12.23 -0.66
CA GLU A 474 -10.91 13.17 -1.60
C GLU A 474 -9.97 14.10 -0.85
N PHE A 475 -8.89 14.50 -1.51
CA PHE A 475 -7.84 15.32 -0.91
C PHE A 475 -7.61 16.58 -1.74
N VAL A 476 -7.51 17.72 -1.05
CA VAL A 476 -7.21 19.01 -1.66
C VAL A 476 -5.93 19.58 -1.05
N ASN A 477 -5.03 20.08 -1.91
CA ASN A 477 -3.81 20.73 -1.46
C ASN A 477 -4.12 22.14 -0.94
N LEU A 478 -3.76 22.41 0.32
CA LEU A 478 -3.80 23.75 0.90
C LEU A 478 -2.43 24.42 0.76
N PHE A 479 -2.39 25.58 0.09
CA PHE A 479 -1.16 26.37 -0.10
C PHE A 479 -0.89 27.25 1.13
N LEU A 480 -0.56 26.62 2.26
CA LEU A 480 -0.39 27.29 3.56
C LEU A 480 0.51 28.53 3.50
N ILE A 481 1.67 28.45 2.82
CA ILE A 481 2.58 29.61 2.68
C ILE A 481 1.93 30.75 1.88
N GLY A 482 1.17 30.43 0.83
CA GLY A 482 0.46 31.44 0.05
C GLY A 482 -0.63 32.12 0.87
N ILE A 483 -1.36 31.33 1.66
CA ILE A 483 -2.38 31.83 2.59
C ILE A 483 -1.74 32.67 3.67
N GLU A 484 -0.64 32.21 4.28
CA GLU A 484 0.11 32.94 5.31
C GLU A 484 0.64 34.28 4.77
N ASN A 485 1.30 34.27 3.61
CA ASN A 485 1.80 35.49 2.98
C ASN A 485 0.65 36.47 2.68
N TYR A 486 -0.49 35.97 2.19
CA TYR A 486 -1.68 36.79 1.95
C TYR A 486 -2.23 37.38 3.26
N LEU A 487 -2.31 36.58 4.33
CA LEU A 487 -2.77 37.03 5.63
C LEU A 487 -1.81 38.06 6.24
N GLN A 488 -0.49 37.85 6.15
CA GLN A 488 0.51 38.82 6.60
C GLN A 488 0.39 40.14 5.84
N ALA A 489 0.31 40.09 4.51
CA ALA A 489 0.15 41.29 3.68
C ALA A 489 -1.16 42.04 4.00
N THR A 490 -2.26 41.31 4.21
CA THR A 490 -3.60 41.90 4.40
C THR A 490 -3.85 42.38 5.83
N LEU A 491 -3.41 41.62 6.84
CA LEU A 491 -3.69 41.89 8.25
C LEU A 491 -2.61 42.72 8.94
N ILE A 492 -1.37 42.72 8.44
CA ILE A 492 -0.24 43.40 9.09
C ILE A 492 0.22 44.58 8.24
N GLU A 493 0.56 44.35 6.97
CA GLU A 493 1.22 45.39 6.17
C GLU A 493 0.27 46.47 5.64
N ALA A 494 -0.95 46.10 5.21
CA ALA A 494 -1.93 47.04 4.68
C ALA A 494 -2.43 48.07 5.73
N PRO A 495 -2.78 47.68 6.98
CA PRO A 495 -3.18 48.63 8.02
C PRO A 495 -2.03 49.55 8.45
N LEU A 496 -0.80 49.04 8.56
CA LEU A 496 0.38 49.84 8.90
C LEU A 496 0.71 50.89 7.83
N LYS A 497 0.53 50.56 6.54
CA LYS A 497 0.67 51.54 5.46
C LYS A 497 -0.41 52.62 5.50
N GLN A 498 -1.64 52.26 5.85
CA GLN A 498 -2.74 53.22 6.03
C GLN A 498 -2.49 54.15 7.21
N GLN A 499 -2.06 53.63 8.37
CA GLN A 499 -1.70 54.46 9.53
C GLN A 499 -0.54 55.42 9.21
N ARG A 500 0.53 54.95 8.56
CA ARG A 500 1.64 55.83 8.16
C ARG A 500 1.23 56.90 7.16
N GLN A 501 0.29 56.62 6.25
CA GLN A 501 -0.26 57.62 5.33
C GLN A 501 -1.14 58.66 6.04
N ILE A 502 -1.88 58.26 7.08
CA ILE A 502 -2.65 59.19 7.90
C ILE A 502 -1.69 60.09 8.70
N GLU A 503 -0.68 59.50 9.33
CA GLU A 503 0.35 60.24 10.09
C GLU A 503 1.22 61.16 9.23
N SER A 504 1.40 60.88 7.93
CA SER A 504 2.13 61.76 7.01
C SER A 504 1.30 62.89 6.42
N ASN A 505 -0.03 62.86 6.61
CA ASN A 505 -0.97 63.87 6.09
C ASN A 505 -1.45 64.85 7.18
N PHE A 506 -0.99 64.67 8.42
CA PHE A 506 -1.05 65.65 9.51
C PHE A 506 0.35 66.21 9.74
#